data_AF-A0A4R4G5K9-F1
#
_entry.id   AF-A0A4R4G5K9-F1
#
_cell.length_a   1.000
_cell.length_b   1.000
_cell.length_c   1.000
_cell.angle_alpha   90.00
_cell.angle_beta   90.00
_cell.angle_gamma   90.00
#
_symmetry.space_group_name_H-M   'P 1'
#
loop_
_entity.id
_entity.type
_entity.pdbx_description
1 polymer ?
#
loop_
_entity_poly.entity_id
_entity_poly.type
_entity_poly.pdbx_seq_one_letter_code
_entity_poly.pdbx_strand_id
1 'polypeptide(L)'
;MSQSVLLTIARRSIEEVLQAENIIDRNELLEQYPVLTQPIATQVNLYLGDELRGSAKSVSAERSLLEDIIRNAKIAAFQDNRFSPLVTSEYLRTSVELILFSAEGPLSHKDAPILPE
;
A
#
# COMPACT_ATOMS: atom_id res chain seq x y z
N MET A 1 13.85 6.40 11.08
CA MET A 1 13.05 5.25 10.64
C MET A 1 12.90 5.37 9.14
N SER A 2 13.57 4.51 8.38
CA SER A 2 13.63 4.60 6.92
C SER A 2 12.26 4.21 6.35
N GLN A 3 11.37 5.18 6.12
CA GLN A 3 10.12 4.93 5.41
C GLN A 3 10.48 4.37 4.02
N SER A 4 10.18 3.10 3.77
CA SER A 4 10.35 2.52 2.44
C SER A 4 9.46 3.29 1.47
N VAL A 5 10.02 3.77 0.37
CA VAL A 5 9.29 4.51 -0.69
C VAL A 5 7.99 3.80 -1.09
N LEU A 6 8.00 2.46 -1.09
CA LEU A 6 6.86 1.59 -1.35
C LEU A 6 5.67 1.80 -0.39
N LEU A 7 5.95 1.94 0.91
CA LEU A 7 4.92 2.22 1.92
C LEU A 7 4.34 3.62 1.74
N THR A 8 5.19 4.60 1.40
CA THR A 8 4.75 5.95 1.07
C THR A 8 3.80 5.95 -0.14
N ILE A 9 4.12 5.16 -1.18
CA ILE A 9 3.24 5.00 -2.35
C ILE A 9 1.91 4.36 -1.94
N ALA A 10 1.93 3.29 -1.14
CA ALA A 10 0.71 2.65 -0.65
C ALA A 10 -0.18 3.64 0.11
N ARG A 11 0.42 4.40 1.03
CA ARG A 11 -0.24 5.48 1.80
C ARG A 11 -0.87 6.54 0.91
N ARG A 12 -0.07 7.12 0.02
CA ARG A 12 -0.53 8.11 -0.96
C ARG A 12 -1.68 7.58 -1.82
N SER A 13 -1.68 6.28 -2.11
CA SER A 13 -2.70 5.67 -2.98
C SER A 13 -4.06 5.62 -2.30
N ILE A 14 -4.06 5.49 -0.97
CA ILE A 14 -5.25 5.55 -0.13
C ILE A 14 -5.68 7.00 0.01
N GLU A 15 -4.74 7.92 0.28
CA GLU A 15 -5.02 9.37 0.37
C GLU A 15 -5.61 9.93 -0.92
N GLU A 16 -5.13 9.51 -2.09
CA GLU A 16 -5.70 9.89 -3.39
C GLU A 16 -7.20 9.58 -3.48
N VAL A 17 -7.65 8.45 -2.92
CA VAL A 17 -9.07 8.08 -2.90
C VAL A 17 -9.83 8.85 -1.82
N LEU A 18 -9.23 9.08 -0.66
CA LEU A 18 -9.84 9.83 0.45
C LEU A 18 -10.04 11.31 0.10
N GLN A 19 -9.05 11.93 -0.55
CA GLN A 19 -9.08 13.33 -0.96
C GLN A 19 -9.71 13.52 -2.35
N ALA A 20 -9.91 12.43 -3.11
CA ALA A 20 -10.31 12.46 -4.51
C ALA A 20 -9.37 13.33 -5.39
N GLU A 21 -8.09 13.39 -5.01
CA GLU A 21 -7.05 14.18 -5.66
C GLU A 21 -5.93 13.28 -6.17
N ASN A 22 -5.49 13.45 -7.41
CA ASN A 22 -4.38 12.67 -7.97
C ASN A 22 -3.05 13.22 -7.44
N ILE A 23 -2.47 12.54 -6.44
CA ILE A 23 -1.24 12.98 -5.76
C ILE A 23 -0.02 12.12 -6.11
N ILE A 24 -0.20 11.07 -6.92
CA ILE A 24 0.85 10.13 -7.32
C ILE A 24 1.14 10.25 -8.81
N ASP A 25 2.26 10.86 -9.14
CA ASP A 25 2.83 10.80 -10.49
C ASP A 25 3.61 9.51 -10.69
N ARG A 26 2.96 8.53 -11.33
CA ARG A 26 3.56 7.22 -11.62
C ARG A 26 4.78 7.34 -12.52
N ASN A 27 4.76 8.25 -13.49
CA ASN A 27 5.89 8.46 -14.41
C ASN A 27 7.13 8.96 -13.65
N GLU A 28 6.98 10.01 -12.84
CA GLU A 28 8.07 10.54 -12.01
C GLU A 28 8.65 9.48 -11.07
N LEU A 29 7.79 8.66 -10.44
CA LEU A 29 8.24 7.58 -9.56
C LEU A 29 9.01 6.48 -10.31
N LEU A 30 8.59 6.14 -11.53
CA LEU A 30 9.28 5.17 -12.37
C LEU A 30 10.63 5.71 -12.86
N GLU A 31 10.72 7.00 -13.15
CA GLU A 31 11.97 7.67 -13.53
C GLU A 31 12.96 7.73 -12.36
N GLN A 32 12.48 8.04 -11.15
CA GLN A 32 13.30 8.05 -9.95
C GLN A 32 13.69 6.64 -9.47
N TYR A 33 12.79 5.67 -9.63
CA TYR A 33 12.94 4.31 -9.13
C TYR A 33 12.55 3.27 -10.20
N PRO A 34 13.46 2.98 -11.15
CA PRO A 34 13.21 2.00 -12.22
C PRO A 34 12.96 0.57 -11.70
N VAL A 35 13.31 0.28 -10.44
CA VAL A 35 12.98 -0.98 -9.75
C VAL A 35 11.47 -1.19 -9.58
N LEU A 36 10.68 -0.11 -9.54
CA LEU A 36 9.22 -0.17 -9.40
C LEU A 36 8.51 -0.70 -10.65
N THR A 37 9.21 -0.76 -11.78
CA THR A 37 8.74 -1.35 -13.04
C THR A 37 8.82 -2.87 -13.04
N GLN A 38 9.48 -3.47 -12.04
CA GLN A 38 9.64 -4.91 -11.99
C GLN A 38 8.30 -5.61 -11.72
N PRO A 39 8.00 -6.72 -12.44
CA PRO A 39 6.84 -7.53 -12.16
C PRO A 39 7.04 -8.29 -10.85
N ILE A 40 6.46 -7.80 -9.77
CA ILE A 40 6.55 -8.39 -8.42
C ILE A 40 5.16 -8.42 -7.81
N ALA A 41 4.78 -9.58 -7.26
CA ALA A 41 3.53 -9.71 -6.52
C ALA A 41 3.68 -9.11 -5.12
N THR A 42 2.72 -8.29 -4.72
CA THR A 42 2.72 -7.66 -3.40
C THR A 42 1.48 -8.04 -2.60
N GLN A 43 1.57 -7.85 -1.29
CA GLN A 43 0.44 -7.93 -0.39
C GLN A 43 0.47 -6.71 0.53
N VAL A 44 -0.66 -6.02 0.63
CA VAL A 44 -0.86 -4.88 1.53
C VAL A 44 -1.83 -5.32 2.60
N ASN A 45 -1.43 -5.21 3.87
CA ASN A 45 -2.29 -5.40 5.03
C ASN A 45 -2.42 -4.06 5.76
N LEU A 46 -3.64 -3.73 6.16
CA LEU A 46 -3.96 -2.52 6.91
C LEU A 46 -4.40 -2.94 8.31
N TYR A 47 -3.79 -2.33 9.32
CA TYR A 47 -4.10 -2.59 10.72
C TYR A 47 -4.53 -1.31 11.40
N LEU A 48 -5.67 -1.31 12.07
CA LEU A 48 -6.12 -0.20 12.89
C LEU A 48 -5.89 -0.58 14.36
N GLY A 49 -4.82 -0.05 14.95
CA GLY A 49 -4.33 -0.54 16.25
C GLY A 49 -3.88 -2.00 16.14
N ASP A 50 -4.56 -2.90 16.87
CA ASP A 50 -4.29 -4.34 16.88
C ASP A 50 -5.21 -5.14 15.93
N GLU A 51 -6.22 -4.48 15.33
CA GLU A 51 -7.21 -5.14 14.48
C GLU A 51 -6.85 -5.04 12.99
N LEU A 52 -6.98 -6.15 12.27
CA LEU A 52 -6.86 -6.15 10.81
C LEU A 52 -8.07 -5.41 10.21
N ARG A 53 -7.81 -4.34 9.48
CA ARG A 53 -8.84 -3.49 8.86
C ARG A 53 -9.07 -3.80 7.39
N GLY A 54 -8.11 -4.45 6.74
CA GLY A 54 -8.23 -4.91 5.36
C GLY A 54 -6.94 -5.54 4.85
N SER A 55 -7.05 -6.41 3.86
CA SER A 55 -5.88 -7.05 3.25
C SER A 55 -6.11 -7.31 1.77
N ALA A 56 -5.09 -7.04 0.95
CA ALA A 56 -5.12 -7.32 -0.47
C ALA A 56 -3.81 -7.99 -0.87
N LYS A 57 -3.91 -9.12 -1.55
CA LYS A 57 -2.78 -9.89 -2.06
C LYS A 57 -2.90 -10.04 -3.56
N SER A 58 -1.81 -9.77 -4.27
CA SER A 58 -1.70 -10.10 -5.68
C SER A 58 -1.40 -11.58 -5.87
N VAL A 59 -2.12 -12.20 -6.81
CA VAL A 59 -2.01 -13.64 -7.09
C VAL A 59 -0.82 -13.92 -8.02
N SER A 60 -0.49 -12.98 -8.90
CA SER A 60 0.52 -13.13 -9.93
C SER A 60 1.27 -11.82 -10.12
N ALA A 61 2.58 -11.90 -10.34
CA ALA A 61 3.45 -10.76 -10.65
C ALA A 61 3.28 -10.32 -12.12
N GLU A 62 2.06 -9.99 -12.55
CA GLU A 62 1.78 -9.58 -13.93
C GLU A 62 1.91 -8.07 -14.13
N ARG A 63 1.84 -7.31 -13.03
CA ARG A 63 1.88 -5.84 -13.02
C ARG A 63 3.20 -5.36 -12.46
N SER A 64 3.61 -4.17 -12.87
CA SER A 64 4.71 -3.44 -12.26
C SER A 64 4.45 -3.31 -10.75
N LEU A 65 5.52 -3.44 -9.95
CA LEU A 65 5.49 -3.31 -8.51
C LEU A 65 4.72 -2.06 -8.06
N LEU A 66 4.93 -0.92 -8.74
CA LEU A 66 4.18 0.32 -8.48
C LEU A 66 2.67 0.13 -8.59
N GLU A 67 2.21 -0.36 -9.75
CA GLU A 67 0.79 -0.55 -10.05
C GLU A 67 0.16 -1.58 -9.11
N ASP A 68 0.91 -2.62 -8.76
CA ASP A 68 0.47 -3.65 -7.83
C ASP A 68 0.27 -3.08 -6.41
N ILE A 69 1.23 -2.29 -5.91
CA ILE A 69 1.12 -1.61 -4.61
C ILE A 69 -0.08 -0.67 -4.58
N ILE A 70 -0.20 0.21 -5.57
CA ILE A 70 -1.30 1.19 -5.65
C ILE A 70 -2.65 0.45 -5.63
N ARG A 71 -2.78 -0.59 -6.46
CA ARG A 71 -4.01 -1.37 -6.57
C ARG A 71 -4.32 -2.11 -5.27
N ASN A 72 -3.36 -2.82 -4.70
CA ASN A 72 -3.57 -3.58 -3.47
C ASN A 72 -3.89 -2.65 -2.29
N ALA A 73 -3.22 -1.51 -2.18
CA ALA A 73 -3.53 -0.53 -1.15
C ALA A 73 -4.98 -0.03 -1.25
N LYS A 74 -5.44 0.30 -2.46
CA LYS A 74 -6.83 0.72 -2.72
C LYS A 74 -7.83 -0.41 -2.44
N ILE A 75 -7.50 -1.64 -2.81
CA ILE A 75 -8.38 -2.80 -2.55
C ILE A 75 -8.48 -3.06 -1.05
N ALA A 76 -7.34 -3.11 -0.35
CA ALA A 76 -7.30 -3.33 1.10
C ALA A 76 -8.05 -2.25 1.87
N ALA A 77 -7.98 -0.99 1.42
CA ALA A 77 -8.65 0.12 2.10
C ALA A 77 -10.15 0.25 1.78
N PHE A 78 -10.58 -0.05 0.54
CA PHE A 78 -11.94 0.31 0.09
C PHE A 78 -12.74 -0.82 -0.57
N GLN A 79 -12.08 -1.83 -1.14
CA GLN A 79 -12.76 -2.92 -1.88
C GLN A 79 -12.75 -4.26 -1.15
N ASP A 80 -12.23 -4.31 0.08
CA ASP A 80 -12.27 -5.52 0.89
C ASP A 80 -13.70 -5.75 1.39
N ASN A 81 -14.41 -6.71 0.79
CA ASN A 81 -15.81 -7.00 1.12
C ASN A 81 -16.01 -7.51 2.57
N ARG A 82 -14.93 -7.82 3.30
CA ARG A 82 -15.00 -8.18 4.72
C ARG A 82 -15.11 -6.97 5.62
N PHE A 83 -14.73 -5.79 5.14
CA PHE A 83 -14.56 -4.59 5.95
C PHE A 83 -15.23 -3.38 5.29
N SER A 84 -15.64 -2.39 6.10
CA SER A 84 -16.15 -1.13 5.56
C SER A 84 -15.01 -0.29 4.98
N PRO A 85 -15.26 0.53 3.95
CA PRO A 85 -14.25 1.41 3.38
C PRO A 85 -13.63 2.31 4.46
N LEU A 86 -12.31 2.42 4.42
CA LEU A 86 -11.53 3.18 5.39
C LEU A 86 -11.88 4.67 5.28
N VAL A 87 -12.11 5.34 6.42
CA VAL A 87 -12.29 6.80 6.44
C VAL A 87 -11.00 7.52 6.82
N THR A 88 -10.90 8.81 6.50
CA THR A 88 -9.69 9.63 6.76
C THR A 88 -9.26 9.58 8.23
N SER A 89 -10.21 9.64 9.17
CA SER A 89 -9.91 9.55 10.60
C SER A 89 -9.31 8.21 11.01
N GLU A 90 -9.74 7.11 10.39
CA GLU A 90 -9.17 5.78 10.62
C GLU A 90 -7.80 5.68 9.98
N TYR A 91 -7.66 6.13 8.72
CA TYR A 91 -6.41 6.10 7.98
C TYR A 91 -5.23 6.69 8.76
N LEU A 92 -5.45 7.81 9.46
CA LEU A 92 -4.41 8.45 10.29
C LEU A 92 -3.91 7.55 11.43
N ARG A 93 -4.75 6.63 11.90
CA ARG A 93 -4.46 5.65 12.96
C ARG A 93 -4.14 4.26 12.40
N THR A 94 -4.14 4.09 11.08
CA THR A 94 -3.88 2.82 10.42
C THR A 94 -2.37 2.62 10.19
N SER A 95 -1.88 1.47 10.64
CA SER A 95 -0.58 0.92 10.29
C SER A 95 -0.66 0.19 8.95
N VAL A 96 0.31 0.43 8.08
CA VAL A 96 0.36 -0.19 6.75
C VAL A 96 1.49 -1.21 6.76
N GLU A 97 1.19 -2.45 6.40
CA GLU A 97 2.18 -3.49 6.19
C GLU A 97 2.18 -3.88 4.71
N LEU A 98 3.37 -3.94 4.13
CA LEU A 98 3.61 -4.30 2.75
C LEU A 98 4.54 -5.51 2.71
N ILE A 99 4.11 -6.57 2.03
CA ILE A 99 4.88 -7.78 1.80
C ILE A 99 5.14 -7.91 0.30
N LEU A 100 6.41 -8.07 -0.07
CA LEU A 100 6.89 -8.18 -1.44
C LEU A 100 7.30 -9.62 -1.69
N PHE A 101 6.72 -10.29 -2.67
CA PHE A 101 7.10 -11.65 -3.07
C PHE A 101 8.04 -11.56 -4.28
N SER A 102 9.32 -11.34 -4.01
CA SER A 102 10.36 -11.33 -5.03
C SER A 102 10.96 -12.72 -5.21
N ALA A 103 11.75 -12.92 -6.28
CA ALA A 103 12.49 -14.15 -6.55
C ALA A 103 13.49 -14.53 -5.43
N GLU A 104 13.99 -13.53 -4.70
CA GLU A 104 14.91 -13.73 -3.57
C GLU A 104 14.21 -14.13 -2.26
N GLY A 105 12.88 -14.03 -2.19
CA GLY A 105 12.08 -14.37 -1.03
C GLY A 105 11.06 -13.29 -0.63
N PRO A 106 10.16 -13.59 0.32
CA PRO A 106 9.19 -12.64 0.82
C PRO A 106 9.85 -11.59 1.72
N LEU A 107 9.72 -10.32 1.37
CA LEU A 107 10.22 -9.18 2.14
C LEU A 107 9.03 -8.45 2.78
N SER A 108 8.99 -8.36 4.11
CA SER A 108 7.91 -7.64 4.82
C SER A 108 8.41 -6.31 5.37
N HIS A 109 7.64 -5.26 5.13
CA HIS A 109 7.86 -3.91 5.63
C HIS A 109 6.60 -3.42 6.34
N LYS A 110 6.74 -2.93 7.56
CA LYS A 110 5.62 -2.37 8.34
C LYS A 110 5.91 -0.92 8.70
N ASP A 111 4.91 -0.07 8.50
CA ASP A 111 4.91 1.35 8.84
C ASP A 111 3.99 1.63 10.02
N ALA A 112 4.45 2.44 10.96
CA ALA A 112 3.69 2.90 12.11
C ALA A 112 2.59 3.90 11.68
N PRO A 113 1.50 4.07 12.46
CA PRO A 113 0.45 5.02 12.14
C PRO A 113 0.96 6.47 12.20
N ILE A 114 0.27 7.37 11.48
CA ILE A 114 0.65 8.79 11.37
C ILE A 114 0.40 9.51 12.69
N LEU A 115 -0.70 9.18 13.36
CA LEU A 115 -1.02 9.68 14.69
C LEU A 115 -0.78 8.56 15.72
N PRO A 116 0.08 8.79 16.74
CA PRO A 116 0.07 7.97 17.93
C PRO A 116 -1.24 8.18 18.70
N GLU A 117 -1.70 7.13 19.40
CA GLU A 117 -2.91 7.15 20.25
C GLU A 117 -2.90 8.24 21.31
#